data_AF-A0A2E4MSI1-F1
#
_entry.id   AF-A0A2E4MSI1-F1
#
_cell.length_a   1.000
_cell.length_b   1.000
_cell.length_c   1.000
_cell.angle_alpha   90.00
_cell.angle_beta   90.00
_cell.angle_gamma   90.00
#
_symmetry.space_group_name_H-M   'P 1'
#
loop_
_entity.id
_entity.type
_entity.pdbx_description
1 polymer ?
#
loop_
_entity_poly.entity_id
_entity_poly.type
_entity_poly.pdbx_seq_one_letter_code
_entity_poly.pdbx_strand_id
1 'polypeptide(L)'
;MVLSDILTCLKQGVPHTYRFPWQSFTDLLRTRASERGQQDAIIFRDVDSDHREVVTYADLDARTAQMAVSLHHDYDIQPGDCVSLALPNCIEIPLITLALFRLGATSVPLDLKRDPPDRKRFKVMDSASRLVCTQTDLV
;
A
#
# COMPACT_ATOMS: atom_id res chain seq x y z
N MET A 1 -27.43 8.69 -4.69
CA MET A 1 -27.25 8.79 -3.23
C MET A 1 -26.68 7.47 -2.77
N VAL A 2 -25.35 7.34 -2.72
CA VAL A 2 -24.70 6.05 -2.44
C VAL A 2 -24.71 5.84 -0.93
N LEU A 3 -25.43 4.84 -0.47
CA LEU A 3 -25.41 4.38 0.92
C LEU A 3 -24.01 3.81 1.19
N SER A 4 -23.11 4.63 1.74
CA SER A 4 -21.80 4.18 2.19
C SER A 4 -21.98 3.18 3.33
N ASP A 5 -21.52 1.95 3.12
CA ASP A 5 -21.74 0.83 4.03
C ASP A 5 -21.37 1.15 5.48
N ILE A 6 -22.28 0.79 6.37
CA ILE A 6 -22.16 0.97 7.81
C ILE A 6 -21.38 -0.22 8.35
N LEU A 7 -20.15 0.00 8.83
CA LEU A 7 -19.48 -0.99 9.66
C LEU A 7 -19.96 -0.80 11.10
N THR A 8 -20.88 -1.66 11.55
CA THR A 8 -21.26 -1.74 12.97
C THR A 8 -20.44 -2.84 13.63
N CYS A 9 -19.70 -2.50 14.69
CA CYS A 9 -19.01 -3.48 15.51
C CYS A 9 -19.21 -3.21 17.00
N LEU A 10 -19.08 -4.25 17.83
CA LEU A 10 -19.06 -4.10 19.27
C LEU A 10 -17.61 -3.96 19.74
N LYS A 11 -17.27 -2.82 20.34
CA LYS A 11 -15.99 -2.63 21.03
C LYS A 11 -16.26 -2.64 22.53
N GLN A 12 -15.76 -3.66 23.22
CA GLN A 12 -16.00 -3.85 24.67
C GLN A 12 -17.49 -3.83 25.06
N GLY A 13 -18.36 -4.42 24.21
CA GLY A 13 -19.80 -4.45 24.42
C GLY A 13 -20.54 -3.17 24.02
N VAL A 14 -19.83 -2.12 23.61
CA VAL A 14 -20.42 -0.87 23.13
C VAL A 14 -20.57 -0.91 21.61
N PRO A 15 -21.78 -0.68 21.05
CA PRO A 15 -21.97 -0.53 19.62
C PRO A 15 -21.24 0.71 19.09
N HIS A 16 -20.35 0.49 18.12
CA HIS A 16 -19.74 1.53 17.31
C HIS A 16 -20.22 1.40 15.88
N THR A 17 -20.60 2.54 15.30
CA THR A 17 -20.97 2.66 13.88
C THR A 17 -19.91 3.50 13.19
N TYR A 18 -19.20 2.91 12.24
CA TYR A 18 -18.27 3.61 11.38
C TYR A 18 -18.91 3.85 10.02
N ARG A 19 -18.89 5.11 9.58
CA ARG A 19 -19.20 5.48 8.20
C ARG A 19 -17.90 5.88 7.53
N PHE A 20 -17.57 5.20 6.45
CA PHE A 20 -16.47 5.58 5.59
C PHE A 20 -17.05 6.39 4.44
N PRO A 21 -16.77 7.70 4.32
CA PRO A 21 -17.31 8.52 3.24
C PRO A 21 -16.67 8.21 1.87
N TRP A 22 -15.80 7.20 1.80
CA TRP A 22 -15.11 6.73 0.60
C TRP A 22 -15.46 5.26 0.34
N GLN A 23 -15.56 4.87 -0.93
CA GLN A 23 -15.91 3.49 -1.33
C GLN A 23 -14.67 2.58 -1.39
N SER A 24 -13.49 3.17 -1.60
CA SER A 24 -12.21 2.49 -1.67
C SER A 24 -11.06 3.37 -1.16
N PHE A 25 -9.89 2.79 -0.90
CA PHE A 25 -8.68 3.56 -0.63
C PHE A 25 -8.30 4.47 -1.81
N THR A 26 -8.57 4.02 -3.04
CA THR A 26 -8.37 4.82 -4.25
C THR A 26 -9.25 6.08 -4.24
N ASP A 27 -10.52 5.95 -3.87
CA ASP A 27 -11.44 7.10 -3.79
C ASP A 27 -11.05 8.06 -2.68
N LEU A 28 -10.65 7.53 -1.52
CA LEU A 28 -10.11 8.33 -0.43
C LEU A 28 -8.91 9.15 -0.90
N LEU A 29 -7.94 8.50 -1.55
CA LEU A 29 -6.71 9.15 -2.00
C LEU A 29 -7.00 10.21 -3.07
N ARG A 30 -7.84 9.90 -4.06
CA ARG A 30 -8.24 10.85 -5.11
C ARG A 30 -8.98 12.06 -4.53
N THR A 31 -9.88 11.83 -3.58
CA THR A 31 -10.60 12.92 -2.88
C THR A 31 -9.61 13.82 -2.16
N ARG A 32 -8.65 13.26 -1.40
CA ARG A 32 -7.62 14.03 -0.72
C ARG A 32 -6.69 14.78 -1.67
N ALA A 33 -6.32 14.19 -2.81
CA ALA A 33 -5.55 14.87 -3.83
C ALA A 33 -6.28 16.09 -4.40
N SER A 34 -7.60 15.99 -4.61
CA SER A 34 -8.40 17.13 -5.08
C SER A 34 -8.60 18.23 -4.03
N GLU A 35 -8.85 17.87 -2.77
CA GLU A 35 -9.17 18.83 -1.70
C GLU A 35 -7.92 19.47 -1.09
N ARG A 36 -6.82 18.71 -1.03
CA ARG A 36 -5.63 19.00 -0.22
C ARG A 36 -4.34 18.62 -0.94
N GLY A 37 -4.32 18.71 -2.27
CA GLY A 37 -3.24 18.20 -3.12
C GLY A 37 -1.83 18.61 -2.70
N GLN A 38 -1.64 19.85 -2.24
CA GLN A 38 -0.33 20.40 -1.84
C GLN A 38 0.05 20.10 -0.37
N GLN A 39 -0.81 19.45 0.40
CA GLN A 39 -0.47 19.06 1.77
C GLN A 39 0.38 17.78 1.77
N ASP A 40 1.31 17.71 2.71
CA ASP A 40 2.12 16.52 2.98
C ASP A 40 1.22 15.31 3.29
N ALA A 41 1.39 14.23 2.53
CA ALA A 41 0.69 12.97 2.72
C ALA A 41 1.60 11.91 3.37
N ILE A 42 2.86 11.83 2.91
CA ILE A 42 3.88 10.94 3.45
C ILE A 42 5.13 11.76 3.75
N ILE A 43 5.67 11.57 4.95
CA ILE A 43 6.96 12.12 5.37
C ILE A 43 7.85 10.93 5.71
N PHE A 44 8.84 10.67 4.86
CA PHE A 44 9.85 9.65 5.09
C PHE A 44 11.12 10.31 5.66
N ARG A 45 11.70 9.69 6.68
CA ARG A 45 12.99 10.09 7.25
C ARG A 45 13.83 8.86 7.47
N ASP A 46 14.96 8.82 6.80
CA ASP A 46 16.03 7.87 7.08
C ASP A 46 16.87 8.40 8.26
N VAL A 47 16.95 7.62 9.32
CA VAL A 47 17.68 7.99 10.54
C VAL A 47 19.19 7.76 10.42
N ASP A 48 19.61 6.91 9.48
CA ASP A 48 21.00 6.55 9.27
C ASP A 48 21.70 7.55 8.31
N SER A 49 20.95 8.08 7.33
CA SER A 49 21.48 9.04 6.34
C SER A 49 21.00 10.49 6.51
N ASP A 50 20.12 10.76 7.48
CA ASP A 50 19.36 12.03 7.66
C ASP A 50 18.58 12.47 6.40
N HIS A 51 18.41 11.58 5.43
CA HIS A 51 17.62 11.84 4.24
C HIS A 51 16.14 11.99 4.63
N ARG A 52 15.51 13.08 4.15
CA ARG A 52 14.09 13.34 4.31
C ARG A 52 13.43 13.51 2.94
N GLU A 53 12.36 12.77 2.71
CA GLU A 53 11.48 12.93 1.56
C GLU A 53 10.07 13.25 2.03
N VAL A 54 9.40 14.14 1.28
CA VAL A 54 7.98 14.48 1.49
C VAL A 54 7.24 14.26 0.19
N VAL A 55 6.11 13.57 0.26
CA VAL A 55 5.21 13.36 -0.86
C VAL A 55 3.87 14.01 -0.53
N THR A 56 3.43 14.91 -1.41
CA THR A 56 2.14 15.59 -1.29
C THR A 56 0.98 14.64 -1.66
N TYR A 57 -0.26 14.97 -1.29
CA TYR A 57 -1.41 14.16 -1.71
C TYR A 57 -1.57 14.08 -3.23
N ALA A 58 -1.26 15.16 -3.96
CA ALA A 58 -1.30 15.18 -5.42
C ALA A 58 -0.23 14.24 -6.02
N ASP A 59 1.00 14.31 -5.50
CA ASP A 59 2.07 13.43 -5.96
C ASP A 59 1.80 11.97 -5.58
N LEU A 60 1.22 11.71 -4.41
CA LEU A 60 0.87 10.37 -3.97
C LEU A 60 -0.17 9.74 -4.91
N ASP A 61 -1.22 10.49 -5.28
CA ASP A 61 -2.22 10.00 -6.24
C ASP A 61 -1.60 9.71 -7.61
N ALA A 62 -0.80 10.64 -8.14
CA ALA A 62 -0.15 10.49 -9.43
C ALA A 62 0.85 9.32 -9.47
N ARG A 63 1.77 9.25 -8.50
CA ARG A 63 2.80 8.18 -8.42
C ARG A 63 2.16 6.81 -8.28
N THR A 64 1.15 6.66 -7.42
CA THR A 64 0.46 5.37 -7.22
C THR A 64 -0.38 4.98 -8.44
N ALA A 65 -0.98 5.93 -9.15
CA ALA A 65 -1.69 5.66 -10.41
C ALA A 65 -0.73 5.19 -11.51
N GLN A 66 0.41 5.87 -11.68
CA GLN A 66 1.43 5.47 -12.65
C GLN A 66 2.00 4.08 -12.33
N MET A 67 2.32 3.83 -11.07
CA MET A 67 2.85 2.55 -10.62
C MET A 67 1.85 1.40 -10.81
N ALA A 68 0.55 1.64 -10.58
CA ALA A 68 -0.49 0.65 -10.85
C ALA A 68 -0.55 0.28 -12.35
N VAL A 69 -0.42 1.27 -13.25
CA VAL A 69 -0.35 1.02 -14.70
C VAL A 69 0.87 0.16 -15.04
N SER A 70 2.05 0.49 -14.52
CA SER A 70 3.28 -0.29 -14.75
C SER A 70 3.17 -1.73 -14.19
N LEU A 71 2.67 -1.90 -12.97
CA LEU A 71 2.48 -3.22 -12.36
C LEU A 71 1.54 -4.10 -13.18
N HIS A 72 0.46 -3.53 -13.70
CA HIS A 72 -0.46 -4.26 -14.57
C HIS A 72 0.15 -4.57 -15.93
N HIS A 73 0.74 -3.58 -16.60
CA HIS A 73 1.24 -3.74 -17.97
C HIS A 73 2.48 -4.64 -18.04
N ASP A 74 3.42 -4.47 -17.12
CA ASP A 74 4.74 -5.11 -17.20
C ASP A 74 4.77 -6.47 -16.50
N TYR A 75 3.88 -6.69 -15.53
CA TYR A 75 3.86 -7.90 -14.68
C TYR A 75 2.52 -8.63 -14.64
N ASP A 76 1.51 -8.13 -15.37
CA ASP A 76 0.17 -8.73 -15.44
C ASP A 76 -0.45 -8.94 -14.04
N ILE A 77 -0.32 -7.93 -13.18
CA ILE A 77 -1.02 -7.93 -11.89
C ILE A 77 -2.51 -7.73 -12.10
N GLN A 78 -3.30 -8.61 -11.50
CA GLN A 78 -4.75 -8.66 -11.60
C GLN A 78 -5.42 -8.50 -10.21
N PRO A 79 -6.72 -8.16 -10.17
CA PRO A 79 -7.47 -8.16 -8.92
C PRO A 79 -7.39 -9.52 -8.20
N GLY A 80 -7.10 -9.49 -6.90
CA GLY A 80 -6.91 -10.67 -6.07
C GLY A 80 -5.46 -11.17 -5.97
N ASP A 81 -4.53 -10.65 -6.79
CA ASP A 81 -3.13 -11.04 -6.71
C ASP A 81 -2.46 -10.54 -5.43
N CYS A 82 -1.51 -11.33 -4.94
CA CYS A 82 -0.62 -10.99 -3.84
C CYS A 82 0.77 -10.62 -4.39
N VAL A 83 1.37 -9.57 -3.85
CA VAL A 83 2.74 -9.14 -4.19
C VAL A 83 3.58 -9.05 -2.92
N SER A 84 4.62 -9.87 -2.82
CA SER A 84 5.52 -9.85 -1.66
C SER A 84 6.47 -8.66 -1.72
N LEU A 85 6.64 -7.95 -0.60
CA LEU A 85 7.56 -6.82 -0.50
C LEU A 85 8.76 -7.23 0.36
N ALA A 86 9.87 -7.53 -0.30
CA ALA A 86 11.19 -7.78 0.28
C ALA A 86 12.02 -6.49 0.25
N LEU A 87 11.51 -5.43 0.88
CA LEU A 87 12.12 -4.09 0.87
C LEU A 87 12.56 -3.68 2.28
N PRO A 88 13.65 -2.90 2.42
CA PRO A 88 13.92 -2.20 3.67
C PRO A 88 12.85 -1.12 3.90
N ASN A 89 12.89 -0.45 5.05
CA ASN A 89 11.98 0.67 5.31
C ASN A 89 12.28 1.80 4.31
N CYS A 90 11.41 1.96 3.33
CA CYS A 90 11.54 2.96 2.27
C CYS A 90 10.16 3.51 1.87
N ILE A 91 10.16 4.61 1.11
CA ILE A 91 8.92 5.27 0.70
C ILE A 91 8.15 4.45 -0.35
N GLU A 92 8.82 3.55 -1.07
CA GLU A 92 8.21 2.70 -2.07
C GLU A 92 7.22 1.71 -1.46
N ILE A 93 7.38 1.30 -0.19
CA ILE A 93 6.44 0.38 0.47
C ILE A 93 5.00 0.92 0.42
N PRO A 94 4.68 2.11 0.98
CA PRO A 94 3.32 2.64 0.90
C PRO A 94 2.90 2.97 -0.54
N LEU A 95 3.82 3.37 -1.43
CA LEU A 95 3.50 3.62 -2.84
C LEU A 95 3.04 2.35 -3.56
N ILE A 96 3.80 1.26 -3.43
CA ILE A 96 3.46 -0.03 -4.04
C ILE A 96 2.17 -0.58 -3.43
N THR A 97 1.99 -0.52 -2.11
CA THR A 97 0.75 -0.98 -1.47
C THR A 97 -0.48 -0.23 -2.00
N LEU A 98 -0.41 1.10 -2.09
CA LEU A 98 -1.54 1.90 -2.61
C LEU A 98 -1.76 1.68 -4.11
N ALA A 99 -0.70 1.45 -4.90
CA ALA A 99 -0.81 1.08 -6.30
C ALA A 99 -1.52 -0.28 -6.47
N LEU A 100 -1.19 -1.27 -5.65
CA LEU A 100 -1.86 -2.58 -5.66
C LEU A 100 -3.33 -2.47 -5.29
N PHE A 101 -3.68 -1.62 -4.32
CA PHE A 101 -5.09 -1.37 -3.99
C PHE A 101 -5.89 -0.79 -5.16
N ARG A 102 -5.26 0.01 -6.04
CA ARG A 102 -5.92 0.48 -7.27
C ARG A 102 -6.22 -0.65 -8.24
N LEU A 103 -5.39 -1.69 -8.25
CA LEU A 103 -5.58 -2.88 -9.08
C LEU A 103 -6.49 -3.93 -8.43
N GLY A 104 -6.97 -3.71 -7.20
CA GLY A 104 -7.68 -4.73 -6.43
C GLY A 104 -6.76 -5.88 -5.96
N ALA A 105 -5.46 -5.67 -5.95
CA ALA A 105 -4.42 -6.58 -5.46
C ALA A 105 -3.96 -6.19 -4.04
N THR A 106 -3.09 -6.99 -3.42
CA THR A 106 -2.58 -6.72 -2.07
C THR A 106 -1.07 -6.95 -1.95
N SER A 107 -0.45 -6.26 -1.00
CA SER A 107 0.96 -6.43 -0.65
C SER A 107 1.13 -7.41 0.52
N VAL A 108 2.18 -8.23 0.47
CA VAL A 108 2.60 -9.15 1.54
C VAL A 108 3.96 -8.69 2.08
N PRO A 109 4.00 -7.91 3.17
CA PRO A 109 5.26 -7.41 3.70
C PRO A 109 6.11 -8.53 4.32
N LEU A 110 7.36 -8.65 3.86
CA LEU A 110 8.35 -9.55 4.43
C LEU A 110 9.26 -8.79 5.38
N ASP A 111 9.54 -9.37 6.56
CA ASP A 111 10.46 -8.74 7.50
C ASP A 111 11.90 -9.16 7.19
N LEU A 112 12.63 -8.31 6.49
CA LEU A 112 14.00 -8.62 6.08
C LEU A 112 14.94 -8.86 7.27
N LYS A 113 14.72 -8.19 8.41
CA LYS A 113 15.59 -8.24 9.59
C LYS A 113 15.25 -9.38 10.53
N ARG A 114 13.97 -9.69 10.73
CA ARG A 114 13.50 -10.64 11.77
C ARG A 114 13.00 -11.96 11.23
N ASP A 115 12.63 -12.06 9.94
CA ASP A 115 12.21 -13.34 9.38
C ASP A 115 13.43 -14.18 8.97
N PRO A 116 13.59 -15.41 9.49
CA PRO A 116 14.55 -16.35 8.93
C PRO A 116 14.17 -16.72 7.48
N PRO A 117 15.11 -17.22 6.66
CA PRO A 117 14.87 -17.54 5.25
C PRO A 117 13.63 -18.44 5.03
N ASP A 118 13.46 -19.48 5.83
CA ASP A 118 12.32 -20.39 5.72
C ASP A 118 10.98 -19.69 6.01
N ARG A 119 10.95 -18.72 6.92
CA ARG A 119 9.74 -17.96 7.23
C ARG A 119 9.38 -16.99 6.10
N LYS A 120 10.38 -16.36 5.47
CA LYS A 120 10.17 -15.54 4.26
C LYS A 120 9.60 -16.41 3.14
N ARG A 121 10.23 -17.56 2.88
CA ARG A 121 9.77 -18.51 1.85
C ARG A 121 8.35 -19.00 2.12
N PHE A 122 8.04 -19.36 3.37
CA PHE A 122 6.69 -19.75 3.77
C PHE A 122 5.66 -18.65 3.42
N LYS A 123 5.90 -17.40 3.83
CA LYS A 123 4.99 -16.27 3.52
C LYS A 123 4.76 -16.07 2.02
N VAL A 124 5.84 -16.14 1.22
CA VAL A 124 5.76 -16.00 -0.24
C VAL A 124 4.91 -17.13 -0.83
N MET A 125 5.13 -18.38 -0.41
CA MET A 125 4.39 -19.54 -0.92
C MET A 125 2.93 -19.57 -0.45
N ASP A 126 2.68 -19.32 0.83
CA ASP A 126 1.35 -19.36 1.44
C ASP A 126 0.43 -18.27 0.88
N SER A 127 0.99 -17.09 0.59
CA SER A 127 0.25 -16.01 -0.07
C SER A 127 0.06 -16.20 -1.57
N ALA A 128 0.64 -17.25 -2.16
CA ALA A 128 0.71 -17.45 -3.61
C ALA A 128 1.16 -16.18 -4.35
N SER A 129 2.18 -15.50 -3.81
CA SER A 129 2.63 -14.21 -4.35
C SER A 129 3.00 -14.32 -5.83
N ARG A 130 2.38 -13.47 -6.66
CA ARG A 130 2.60 -13.39 -8.11
C ARG A 130 4.02 -12.91 -8.43
N LEU A 131 4.54 -12.00 -7.62
CA LEU A 131 5.92 -11.52 -7.69
C LEU A 131 6.45 -11.11 -6.32
N VAL A 132 7.78 -10.97 -6.24
CA VAL A 132 8.49 -10.41 -5.08
C VAL A 132 9.17 -9.12 -5.52
N CYS A 133 8.78 -7.98 -4.94
CA CYS A 133 9.48 -6.72 -5.09
C CYS A 133 10.68 -6.69 -4.13
N THR A 134 11.87 -6.41 -4.67
CA THR A 134 13.11 -6.26 -3.91
C THR A 134 13.93 -5.10 -4.50
N GLN A 135 14.89 -4.56 -3.74
CA GLN A 135 15.87 -3.63 -4.30
C GLN A 135 16.99 -4.42 -4.99
N THR A 136 17.60 -3.83 -6.02
CA THR A 136 18.63 -4.47 -6.86
C THR A 136 19.83 -4.98 -6.06
N ASP A 137 20.11 -4.41 -4.88
CA ASP A 137 21.24 -4.76 -4.03
C ASP A 137 20.93 -5.86 -2.98
N LEU A 138 19.72 -6.42 -3.00
CA LEU A 138 19.23 -7.40 -2.02
C LEU A 138 19.02 -8.82 -2.60
N VAL A 139 19.59 -9.10 -3.78
CA VAL A 139 19.52 -10.42 -4.44
C VAL A 139 20.85 -11.16 -4.35
#